data_AF-A0A2H3D1D7-F1
#
_entry.id   AF-A0A2H3D1D7-F1
#
_cell.length_a   1.000
_cell.length_b   1.000
_cell.length_c   1.000
_cell.angle_alpha   90.00
_cell.angle_beta   90.00
_cell.angle_gamma   90.00
#
_symmetry.space_group_name_H-M   'P 1'
#
loop_
_entity.id
_entity.type
_entity.pdbx_description
1 polymer ?
#
loop_
_entity_poly.entity_id
_entity_poly.type
_entity_poly.pdbx_seq_one_letter_code
_entity_poly.pdbx_strand_id
1 'polypeptide(L)'
;IFGRWPQVIPTITLQGRALEWTDDTHFLGVVFCSMAMDIFHDHSIQLTKKALRVCNVTFAMECFLSDIHPRAGLSIYSARVDSILTYGAQIVVITADSTLRHLEKVQISFLHRLLHVYKCSMTAILFSETGFTLIRYRQLILTLGYLLRLLAERVTSSKLAPLGIDACHVLWCQGRRNWLSDIAIVLQRL
;
A
#
# COMPACT_ATOMS: atom_id res chain seq x y z
N ILE A 1 -10.53 -6.28 8.04
CA ILE A 1 -11.66 -5.36 7.76
C ILE A 1 -13.05 -6.05 7.80
N PHE A 2 -13.26 -7.37 7.65
CA PHE A 2 -14.59 -7.98 7.95
C PHE A 2 -14.52 -9.38 8.59
N GLY A 3 -15.61 -9.76 9.27
CA GLY A 3 -15.81 -11.02 9.99
C GLY A 3 -16.34 -12.16 9.10
N ARG A 4 -16.94 -13.19 9.70
CA ARG A 4 -17.54 -14.31 8.94
C ARG A 4 -18.62 -13.80 7.99
N TRP A 5 -18.70 -14.43 6.82
CA TRP A 5 -19.75 -14.18 5.84
C TRP A 5 -21.14 -14.33 6.47
N PRO A 6 -22.08 -13.41 6.17
CA PRO A 6 -23.45 -13.56 6.63
C PRO A 6 -24.05 -14.80 5.96
N GLN A 7 -24.81 -15.61 6.72
CA GLN A 7 -25.48 -16.80 6.16
C GLN A 7 -26.58 -16.44 5.16
N VAL A 8 -27.10 -15.21 5.24
CA VAL A 8 -28.09 -14.66 4.32
C VAL A 8 -27.55 -13.33 3.80
N ILE A 9 -27.45 -13.20 2.48
CA ILE A 9 -26.99 -11.98 1.84
C ILE A 9 -28.13 -10.95 1.90
N PRO A 10 -27.96 -9.79 2.56
CA PRO A 10 -29.02 -8.81 2.66
C PRO A 10 -29.29 -8.13 1.30
N THR A 11 -30.55 -7.82 1.00
CA THR A 11 -30.89 -7.00 -0.15
C THR A 11 -30.79 -5.52 0.25
N ILE A 12 -29.82 -4.81 -0.29
CA ILE A 12 -29.66 -3.37 -0.06
C ILE A 12 -30.29 -2.62 -1.23
N THR A 13 -31.16 -1.65 -0.94
CA THR A 13 -31.78 -0.81 -1.96
C THR A 13 -31.28 0.63 -1.87
N LEU A 14 -30.85 1.20 -2.99
CA LEU A 14 -30.51 2.60 -3.11
C LEU A 14 -31.54 3.27 -4.03
N GLN A 15 -32.25 4.29 -3.53
CA GLN A 15 -33.31 4.99 -4.28
C GLN A 15 -34.35 4.04 -4.91
N GLY A 16 -34.71 2.97 -4.18
CA GLY A 16 -35.69 1.97 -4.63
C GLY A 16 -35.15 0.92 -5.62
N ARG A 17 -33.87 0.98 -6.00
CA ARG A 17 -33.21 -0.05 -6.82
C ARG A 17 -32.38 -0.98 -5.95
N ALA A 18 -32.54 -2.29 -6.11
CA ALA A 18 -31.67 -3.27 -5.47
C ALA A 18 -30.23 -3.12 -6.02
N LEU A 19 -29.27 -3.02 -5.11
CA LEU A 19 -27.86 -3.03 -5.46
C LEU A 19 -27.42 -4.47 -5.74
N GLU A 20 -26.71 -4.65 -6.85
CA GLU A 20 -26.06 -5.92 -7.17
C GLU A 20 -24.82 -6.09 -6.30
N TRP A 21 -24.61 -7.31 -5.82
CA TRP A 21 -23.41 -7.67 -5.07
C TRP A 21 -22.28 -8.00 -6.05
N THR A 22 -21.13 -7.34 -5.87
CA THR A 22 -19.94 -7.58 -6.67
C THR A 22 -18.78 -8.02 -5.78
N ASP A 23 -17.96 -8.94 -6.28
CA ASP A 23 -16.83 -9.49 -5.52
C ASP A 23 -15.67 -8.51 -5.39
N ASP A 24 -15.43 -7.73 -6.44
CA ASP A 24 -14.44 -6.68 -6.52
C ASP A 24 -15.07 -5.31 -6.81
N THR A 25 -14.42 -4.25 -6.34
CA THR A 25 -14.84 -2.88 -6.61
C THR A 25 -13.64 -1.95 -6.66
N HIS A 26 -13.67 -1.00 -7.58
CA HIS A 26 -12.69 0.06 -7.69
C HIS A 26 -13.20 1.33 -7.03
N PHE A 27 -12.44 1.89 -6.10
CA PHE A 27 -12.71 3.21 -5.54
C PHE A 27 -11.44 4.04 -5.52
N LEU A 28 -11.47 5.19 -6.23
CA LEU A 28 -10.32 6.08 -6.40
C LEU A 28 -9.03 5.35 -6.81
N GLY A 29 -9.14 4.38 -7.72
CA GLY A 29 -8.00 3.58 -8.20
C GLY A 29 -7.50 2.48 -7.26
N VAL A 30 -8.06 2.37 -6.06
CA VAL A 30 -7.83 1.24 -5.14
C VAL A 30 -8.82 0.13 -5.44
N VAL A 31 -8.34 -1.12 -5.39
CA VAL A 31 -9.15 -2.32 -5.63
C VAL A 31 -9.45 -2.97 -4.30
N PHE A 32 -10.72 -3.27 -4.07
CA PHE A 32 -11.19 -3.97 -2.88
C PHE A 32 -11.76 -5.30 -3.34
N CYS A 33 -11.27 -6.40 -2.76
CA CYS A 33 -11.78 -7.74 -3.03
C CYS A 33 -12.32 -8.33 -1.73
N SER A 34 -13.63 -8.55 -1.65
CA SER A 34 -14.26 -9.04 -0.42
C SER A 34 -14.05 -10.53 -0.19
N MET A 35 -13.73 -11.29 -1.25
CA MET A 35 -13.50 -12.74 -1.19
C MET A 35 -12.12 -13.13 -0.65
N ALA A 36 -11.14 -12.23 -0.71
CA ALA A 36 -9.81 -12.48 -0.22
C ALA A 36 -9.71 -12.28 1.30
N MET A 37 -8.86 -13.09 1.98
CA MET A 37 -8.55 -12.87 3.40
C MET A 37 -7.93 -11.47 3.66
N ASP A 38 -7.19 -10.97 2.68
CA ASP A 38 -6.66 -9.61 2.62
C ASP A 38 -7.37 -8.86 1.48
N ILE A 39 -8.21 -7.89 1.84
CA ILE A 39 -9.03 -7.13 0.89
C ILE A 39 -8.20 -6.34 -0.11
N PHE A 40 -6.95 -6.04 0.25
CA PHE A 40 -6.01 -5.30 -0.59
C PHE A 40 -5.02 -6.19 -1.33
N HIS A 41 -5.22 -7.51 -1.29
CA HIS A 41 -4.34 -8.46 -1.97
C HIS A 41 -4.24 -8.16 -3.47
N ASP A 42 -5.38 -8.11 -4.15
CA ASP A 42 -5.42 -7.88 -5.60
C ASP A 42 -4.89 -6.50 -5.96
N HIS A 43 -5.18 -5.48 -5.15
CA HIS A 43 -4.61 -4.14 -5.32
C HIS A 43 -3.08 -4.16 -5.27
N SER A 44 -2.50 -4.82 -4.28
CA SER A 44 -1.06 -4.91 -4.09
C SER A 44 -0.37 -5.68 -5.21
N ILE A 45 -1.01 -6.75 -5.71
CA ILE A 45 -0.54 -7.49 -6.89
C ILE A 45 -0.59 -6.60 -8.14
N GLN A 46 -1.64 -5.80 -8.32
CA GLN A 46 -1.72 -4.85 -9.42
C GLN A 46 -0.63 -3.77 -9.34
N LEU A 47 -0.38 -3.20 -8.16
CA LEU A 47 0.71 -2.24 -7.94
C LEU A 47 2.07 -2.87 -8.24
N THR A 48 2.32 -4.10 -7.75
CA THR A 48 3.53 -4.87 -8.03
C THR A 48 3.75 -5.02 -9.53
N LYS A 49 2.74 -5.47 -10.28
CA LYS A 49 2.81 -5.63 -11.74
C LYS A 49 3.08 -4.31 -12.45
N LYS A 50 2.40 -3.22 -12.05
CA LYS A 50 2.60 -1.88 -12.63
C LYS A 50 4.02 -1.37 -12.36
N ALA A 51 4.49 -1.48 -11.13
CA ALA A 51 5.83 -1.06 -10.75
C ALA A 51 6.91 -1.87 -11.49
N LEU A 52 6.77 -3.19 -11.59
CA LEU A 52 7.70 -4.03 -12.36
C LEU A 52 7.77 -3.64 -13.83
N ARG A 53 6.65 -3.28 -14.47
CA ARG A 53 6.67 -2.79 -15.86
C ARG A 53 7.49 -1.52 -15.97
N VAL A 54 7.29 -0.57 -15.06
CA VAL A 54 8.08 0.67 -15.02
C VAL A 54 9.55 0.35 -14.82
N CYS A 55 9.91 -0.51 -13.85
CA CYS A 55 11.29 -0.94 -13.63
C CYS A 55 11.92 -1.52 -14.91
N ASN A 56 11.20 -2.43 -15.58
CA ASN A 56 11.71 -3.07 -16.79
C ASN A 56 11.88 -2.08 -17.94
N VAL A 57 10.96 -1.13 -18.11
CA VAL A 57 11.10 -0.05 -19.11
C VAL A 57 12.29 0.85 -18.77
N THR A 58 12.48 1.21 -17.49
CA THR A 58 13.63 2.01 -17.05
C THR A 58 14.94 1.34 -17.43
N PHE A 59 15.15 0.07 -17.10
CA PHE A 59 16.40 -0.61 -17.43
C PHE A 59 16.51 -0.97 -18.91
N ALA A 60 15.40 -1.15 -19.64
CA ALA A 60 15.45 -1.30 -21.10
C ALA A 60 15.98 -0.03 -21.80
N MET A 61 15.89 1.15 -21.18
CA MET A 61 16.47 2.37 -21.72
C MET A 61 18.00 2.36 -21.73
N GLU A 62 18.66 1.52 -20.93
CA GLU A 62 20.13 1.37 -20.94
C GLU A 62 20.66 0.92 -22.30
N CYS A 63 19.86 0.14 -23.05
CA CYS A 63 20.19 -0.25 -24.42
C CYS A 63 20.32 0.95 -25.38
N PHE A 64 19.73 2.10 -25.04
CA PHE A 64 19.73 3.30 -25.88
C PHE A 64 20.56 4.45 -25.30
N LEU A 65 20.64 4.56 -23.97
CA LEU A 65 21.19 5.72 -23.27
C LEU A 65 22.50 5.44 -22.53
N SER A 66 23.09 4.25 -22.70
CA SER A 66 24.17 3.72 -21.84
C SER A 66 23.75 3.52 -20.38
N ASP A 67 24.67 3.08 -19.52
CA ASP A 67 24.38 2.75 -18.13
C ASP A 67 23.71 3.91 -17.37
N ILE A 68 22.64 3.61 -16.64
CA ILE A 68 21.96 4.63 -15.84
C ILE A 68 22.81 4.96 -14.62
N HIS A 69 23.30 6.19 -14.55
CA HIS A 69 24.01 6.66 -13.37
C HIS A 69 23.14 6.50 -12.10
N PRO A 70 23.67 5.94 -10.98
CA PRO A 70 22.89 5.62 -9.79
C PRO A 70 22.00 6.76 -9.29
N ARG A 71 22.52 7.99 -9.20
CA ARG A 71 21.73 9.16 -8.77
C ARG A 71 20.50 9.41 -9.66
N ALA A 72 20.63 9.24 -10.98
CA ALA A 72 19.51 9.42 -11.91
C ALA A 72 18.49 8.28 -11.73
N GLY A 73 18.96 7.04 -11.60
CA GLY A 73 18.08 5.90 -11.35
C GLY A 73 17.32 5.99 -10.02
N LEU A 74 17.94 6.52 -8.95
CA LEU A 74 17.25 6.77 -7.67
C LEU A 74 16.17 7.86 -7.80
N SER A 75 16.41 8.87 -8.65
CA SER A 75 15.40 9.89 -8.96
C SER A 75 14.22 9.27 -9.73
N ILE A 76 14.49 8.44 -10.74
CA ILE A 76 13.47 7.71 -11.49
C ILE A 76 12.68 6.77 -10.57
N TYR A 77 13.37 6.06 -9.68
CA TYR A 77 12.74 5.21 -8.67
C TYR A 77 11.74 6.00 -7.84
N SER A 78 12.17 7.12 -7.24
CA SER A 78 11.35 7.94 -6.37
C SER A 78 10.13 8.49 -7.12
N ALA A 79 10.32 8.95 -8.36
CA ALA A 79 9.26 9.55 -9.16
C ALA A 79 8.24 8.53 -9.68
N ARG A 80 8.68 7.33 -10.06
CA ARG A 80 7.85 6.39 -10.84
C ARG A 80 7.59 5.06 -10.14
N VAL A 81 8.54 4.52 -9.41
CA VAL A 81 8.41 3.20 -8.76
C VAL A 81 7.86 3.38 -7.35
N ASP A 82 8.49 4.23 -6.51
CA ASP A 82 8.03 4.53 -5.15
C ASP A 82 6.60 5.07 -5.16
N SER A 83 6.27 5.97 -6.10
CA SER A 83 4.93 6.54 -6.24
C SER A 83 3.85 5.49 -6.54
N ILE A 84 4.19 4.41 -7.28
CA ILE A 84 3.29 3.29 -7.52
C ILE A 84 3.20 2.41 -6.27
N LEU A 85 4.34 2.05 -5.67
CA LEU A 85 4.38 1.15 -4.52
C LEU A 85 3.74 1.78 -3.26
N THR A 86 3.74 3.10 -3.14
CA THR A 86 3.13 3.85 -2.03
C THR A 86 1.73 4.38 -2.36
N TYR A 87 1.19 4.07 -3.54
CA TYR A 87 -0.13 4.54 -3.94
C TYR A 87 -1.21 4.07 -2.96
N GLY A 88 -1.95 5.03 -2.40
CA GLY A 88 -3.00 4.74 -1.44
C GLY A 88 -2.52 4.27 -0.06
N ALA A 89 -1.21 4.23 0.21
CA ALA A 89 -0.65 3.71 1.47
C ALA A 89 -1.17 4.43 2.73
N GLN A 90 -1.67 5.66 2.59
CA GLN A 90 -2.30 6.38 3.71
C GLN A 90 -3.57 5.68 4.23
N ILE A 91 -4.30 4.99 3.34
CA ILE A 91 -5.60 4.36 3.63
C ILE A 91 -5.44 2.83 3.60
N VAL A 92 -4.67 2.33 2.65
CA VAL A 92 -4.44 0.90 2.41
C VAL A 92 -3.34 0.39 3.34
N VAL A 93 -3.73 -0.15 4.48
CA VAL A 93 -2.80 -0.76 5.45
C VAL A 93 -2.70 -2.25 5.19
N ILE A 94 -1.57 -2.67 4.63
CA ILE A 94 -1.31 -4.07 4.31
C ILE A 94 -0.88 -4.81 5.56
N THR A 95 -1.76 -5.66 6.10
CA THR A 95 -1.46 -6.47 7.28
C THR A 95 -0.88 -7.84 6.94
N ALA A 96 -1.01 -8.33 5.70
CA ALA A 96 -0.46 -9.62 5.29
C ALA A 96 1.01 -9.47 4.84
N ASP A 97 1.93 -10.12 5.56
CA ASP A 97 3.37 -10.09 5.21
C ASP A 97 3.63 -10.71 3.82
N SER A 98 2.85 -11.73 3.43
CA SER A 98 2.91 -12.29 2.08
C SER A 98 2.63 -11.24 1.00
N THR A 99 1.61 -10.40 1.18
CA THR A 99 1.29 -9.31 0.26
C THR A 99 2.41 -8.26 0.23
N LEU A 100 2.92 -7.87 1.39
CA LEU A 100 3.96 -6.84 1.52
C LEU A 100 5.30 -7.25 0.87
N ARG A 101 5.69 -8.53 0.98
CA ARG A 101 6.89 -9.09 0.35
C ARG A 101 6.89 -8.93 -1.17
N HIS A 102 5.72 -8.92 -1.82
CA HIS A 102 5.65 -8.70 -3.27
C HIS A 102 6.12 -7.29 -3.64
N LEU A 103 5.70 -6.27 -2.88
CA LEU A 103 6.12 -4.88 -3.08
C LEU A 103 7.61 -4.71 -2.78
N GLU A 104 8.09 -5.30 -1.67
CA GLU A 104 9.50 -5.27 -1.29
C GLU A 104 10.42 -5.87 -2.34
N LYS A 105 9.99 -6.99 -2.94
CA LYS A 105 10.74 -7.65 -4.00
C LYS A 105 10.94 -6.74 -5.22
N VAL A 106 9.97 -5.88 -5.55
CA VAL A 106 10.11 -4.90 -6.64
C VAL A 106 11.19 -3.88 -6.29
N GLN A 107 11.12 -3.29 -5.10
CA GLN A 107 12.10 -2.31 -4.64
C GLN A 107 13.51 -2.91 -4.62
N ILE A 108 13.68 -4.05 -3.95
CA ILE A 108 14.97 -4.74 -3.82
C ILE A 108 15.52 -5.09 -5.21
N SER A 109 14.70 -5.66 -6.09
CA SER A 109 15.13 -5.99 -7.46
C SER A 109 15.52 -4.75 -8.26
N PHE A 110 14.86 -3.61 -8.06
CA PHE A 110 15.22 -2.36 -8.73
C PHE A 110 16.59 -1.87 -8.24
N LEU A 111 16.82 -1.85 -6.92
CA LEU A 111 18.08 -1.37 -6.34
C LEU A 111 19.26 -2.28 -6.70
N HIS A 112 19.07 -3.59 -6.73
CA HIS A 112 20.11 -4.52 -7.19
C HIS A 112 20.54 -4.22 -8.64
N ARG A 113 19.57 -4.03 -9.54
CA ARG A 113 19.85 -3.70 -10.93
C ARG A 113 20.55 -2.36 -11.07
N LEU A 114 20.07 -1.33 -10.36
CA LEU A 114 20.64 0.01 -10.42
C LEU A 114 22.10 0.07 -9.94
N LEU A 115 22.41 -0.65 -8.86
CA LEU A 115 23.76 -0.67 -8.30
C LEU A 115 24.67 -1.72 -8.96
N HIS A 116 24.17 -2.44 -9.98
CA HIS A 116 24.90 -3.53 -10.64
C HIS A 116 25.44 -4.59 -9.66
N VAL A 117 24.73 -4.85 -8.57
CA VAL A 117 25.11 -5.85 -7.56
C VAL A 117 24.34 -7.14 -7.76
N TYR A 118 24.98 -8.26 -7.44
CA TYR A 118 24.37 -9.58 -7.59
C TYR A 118 23.05 -9.70 -6.83
N LYS A 119 22.06 -10.39 -7.41
CA LYS A 119 20.69 -10.53 -6.86
C LYS A 119 20.61 -11.23 -5.49
N CYS A 120 21.66 -11.96 -5.10
CA CYS A 120 21.76 -12.61 -3.78
C CYS A 120 22.65 -11.82 -2.80
N SER A 121 23.16 -10.65 -3.20
CA SER A 121 23.91 -9.79 -2.29
C SER A 121 23.05 -9.35 -1.11
N MET A 122 23.72 -9.04 0.00
CA MET A 122 23.06 -8.62 1.23
C MET A 122 22.20 -7.36 0.99
N THR A 123 20.91 -7.44 1.31
CA THR A 123 19.95 -6.35 1.10
C THR A 123 20.26 -5.10 1.92
N ALA A 124 20.89 -5.26 3.09
CA ALA A 124 21.29 -4.15 3.94
C ALA A 124 22.21 -3.15 3.22
N ILE A 125 23.11 -3.64 2.35
CA ILE A 125 24.03 -2.80 1.57
C ILE A 125 23.25 -1.89 0.61
N LEU A 126 22.16 -2.39 0.01
CA LEU A 126 21.35 -1.60 -0.92
C LEU A 126 20.80 -0.35 -0.23
N PHE A 127 20.30 -0.51 0.99
CA PHE A 127 19.68 0.59 1.73
C PHE A 127 20.72 1.52 2.36
N SER A 128 21.87 1.01 2.79
CA SER A 128 22.97 1.87 3.28
C SER A 128 23.55 2.75 2.18
N GLU A 129 23.74 2.20 0.97
CA GLU A 129 24.31 2.93 -0.17
C GLU A 129 23.33 3.92 -0.80
N THR A 130 22.03 3.60 -0.80
CA THR A 130 21.01 4.44 -1.46
C THR A 130 20.32 5.41 -0.51
N GLY A 131 20.41 5.20 0.81
CA GLY A 131 19.71 5.98 1.82
C GLY A 131 18.18 5.76 1.83
N PHE A 132 17.67 4.80 1.07
CA PHE A 132 16.25 4.48 1.08
C PHE A 132 15.84 3.62 2.27
N THR A 133 14.57 3.73 2.63
CA THR A 133 13.92 2.84 3.59
C THR A 133 13.16 1.74 2.85
N LEU A 134 13.08 0.56 3.47
CA LEU A 134 12.27 -0.54 2.93
C LEU A 134 10.80 -0.09 2.83
N ILE A 135 10.11 -0.53 1.78
CA ILE A 135 8.75 -0.05 1.44
C ILE A 135 7.75 -0.21 2.59
N ARG A 136 7.90 -1.23 3.45
CA ARG A 136 7.07 -1.40 4.66
C ARG A 136 7.10 -0.18 5.57
N TYR A 137 8.29 0.36 5.82
CA TYR A 137 8.46 1.51 6.70
C TYR A 137 7.98 2.78 6.01
N ARG A 138 8.24 2.90 4.71
CA ARG A 138 7.76 4.01 3.88
C ARG A 138 6.22 4.12 3.92
N GLN A 139 5.50 3.02 3.67
CA GLN A 139 4.05 2.97 3.72
C GLN A 139 3.52 3.26 5.12
N LEU A 140 4.16 2.73 6.15
CA LEU A 140 3.79 3.00 7.54
C LEU A 140 3.97 4.48 7.89
N ILE A 141 5.09 5.11 7.52
CA ILE A 141 5.32 6.54 7.74
C ILE A 141 4.22 7.39 7.08
N LEU A 142 3.82 7.05 5.85
CA LEU A 142 2.72 7.73 5.17
C LEU A 142 1.38 7.54 5.88
N THR A 143 1.11 6.33 6.36
CA THR A 143 -0.10 6.01 7.13
C THR A 143 -0.16 6.80 8.44
N LEU A 144 0.94 6.79 9.20
CA LEU A 144 1.05 7.50 10.48
C LEU A 144 0.99 9.02 10.28
N GLY A 145 1.64 9.55 9.25
CA GLY A 145 1.54 10.95 8.88
C GLY A 145 0.10 11.36 8.55
N TYR A 146 -0.65 10.48 7.88
CA TYR A 146 -2.07 10.71 7.62
C TYR A 146 -2.90 10.67 8.90
N LEU A 147 -2.69 9.69 9.78
CA LEU A 147 -3.35 9.61 11.09
C LEU A 147 -3.11 10.88 11.91
N LEU A 148 -1.86 11.34 12.01
CA LEU A 148 -1.51 12.58 12.70
C LEU A 148 -2.24 13.79 12.11
N ARG A 149 -2.31 13.88 10.78
CA ARG A 149 -3.09 14.93 10.11
C ARG A 149 -4.58 14.86 10.47
N LEU A 150 -5.17 13.67 10.48
CA LEU A 150 -6.58 13.50 10.86
C LEU A 150 -6.84 13.92 12.31
N LEU A 151 -5.94 13.56 13.23
CA LEU A 151 -6.03 13.97 14.64
C LEU A 151 -5.88 15.48 14.82
N ALA A 152 -4.98 16.12 14.07
CA ALA A 152 -4.82 17.57 14.08
C ALA A 152 -6.04 18.30 13.49
N GLU A 153 -6.60 17.81 12.39
CA GLU A 153 -7.77 18.39 11.74
C GLU A 153 -9.08 18.17 12.52
N ARG A 154 -9.11 17.23 13.47
CA ARG A 154 -10.29 16.86 14.28
C ARG A 154 -10.87 18.04 15.06
N VAL A 155 -10.04 18.96 15.51
CA VAL A 155 -10.47 20.11 16.33
C VAL A 155 -11.01 21.26 15.47
N THR A 156 -10.52 21.39 14.24
CA THR A 156 -10.69 22.62 13.44
C THR A 156 -11.63 22.43 12.25
N SER A 157 -11.91 21.19 11.83
CA SER A 157 -12.55 20.91 10.54
C SER A 157 -13.88 20.17 10.67
N SER A 158 -14.88 20.60 9.89
CA SER A 158 -16.16 19.89 9.69
C SER A 158 -16.08 18.76 8.65
N LYS A 159 -14.87 18.35 8.25
CA LYS A 159 -14.65 17.25 7.30
C LYS A 159 -15.09 15.92 7.89
N LEU A 160 -15.55 15.02 7.00
CA LEU A 160 -15.99 13.68 7.38
C LEU A 160 -14.83 12.75 7.79
N ALA A 161 -13.64 12.92 7.22
CA ALA A 161 -12.52 12.00 7.46
C ALA A 161 -12.05 11.98 8.94
N PRO A 162 -11.86 13.13 9.63
CA PRO A 162 -11.57 13.14 11.06
C PRO A 162 -12.67 12.50 11.92
N LEU A 163 -13.96 12.69 11.58
CA LEU A 163 -15.08 12.05 12.29
C LEU A 163 -15.05 10.52 12.16
N GLY A 164 -14.53 10.00 11.04
CA GLY A 164 -14.33 8.56 10.82
C GLY A 164 -13.38 7.91 11.83
N ILE A 165 -12.45 8.67 12.43
CA ILE A 165 -11.55 8.17 13.48
C ILE A 165 -12.32 7.77 14.73
N ASP A 166 -13.33 8.54 15.11
CA ASP A 166 -14.14 8.25 16.30
C ASP A 166 -14.96 7.00 16.12
N ALA A 167 -15.52 6.80 14.92
CA ALA A 167 -16.17 5.55 14.55
C ALA A 167 -15.19 4.36 14.58
N CYS A 168 -13.96 4.53 14.08
CA CYS A 168 -12.94 3.49 14.16
C CYS A 168 -12.56 3.15 15.61
N HIS A 169 -12.46 4.16 16.49
CA HIS A 169 -12.19 3.96 17.91
C HIS A 169 -13.33 3.19 18.60
N VAL A 170 -14.59 3.54 18.34
CA VAL A 170 -15.76 2.81 18.88
C VAL A 170 -15.75 1.35 18.41
N LEU A 171 -15.51 1.10 17.13
CA LEU A 171 -15.40 -0.24 16.57
C LEU A 171 -14.25 -1.04 17.20
N TRP A 172 -13.12 -0.38 17.45
CA TRP A 172 -11.99 -0.98 18.14
C TRP A 172 -12.40 -1.44 19.55
N CYS A 173 -13.03 -0.56 20.35
CA CYS A 173 -13.47 -0.90 21.71
C CYS A 173 -14.44 -2.08 21.74
N GLN A 174 -15.19 -2.30 20.65
CA GLN A 174 -16.08 -3.44 20.45
C GLN A 174 -15.37 -4.71 19.94
N GLY A 175 -14.04 -4.70 19.83
CA GLY A 175 -13.24 -5.82 19.32
C GLY A 175 -13.38 -6.04 17.81
N ARG A 176 -13.88 -5.07 17.05
CA ARG A 176 -14.07 -5.18 15.60
C ARG A 176 -12.85 -4.66 14.85
N ARG A 177 -12.38 -5.43 13.86
CA ARG A 177 -11.28 -5.03 12.98
C ARG A 177 -11.67 -3.82 12.14
N ASN A 178 -10.81 -2.82 12.10
CA ASN A 178 -10.92 -1.57 11.37
C ASN A 178 -9.52 -1.02 11.02
N TRP A 179 -9.48 0.11 10.32
CA TRP A 179 -8.24 0.75 9.86
C TRP A 179 -7.24 1.03 11.00
N LEU A 180 -7.68 1.51 12.18
CA LEU A 180 -6.79 1.70 13.33
C LEU A 180 -6.21 0.38 13.82
N SER A 181 -7.02 -0.68 13.89
CA SER A 181 -6.55 -2.01 14.30
C SER A 181 -5.52 -2.58 13.34
N ASP A 182 -5.67 -2.30 12.04
CA ASP A 182 -4.69 -2.73 11.04
C ASP A 182 -3.35 -2.00 11.25
N ILE A 183 -3.36 -0.69 11.54
CA ILE A 183 -2.16 0.08 11.89
C ILE A 183 -1.47 -0.52 13.11
N ALA A 184 -2.21 -0.79 14.17
CA ALA A 184 -1.64 -1.35 15.39
C ALA A 184 -1.07 -2.76 15.19
N ILE A 185 -1.74 -3.61 14.40
CA ILE A 185 -1.23 -4.93 14.03
C ILE A 185 0.10 -4.81 13.28
N VAL A 186 0.22 -3.86 12.35
CA VAL A 186 1.47 -3.61 11.61
C VAL A 186 2.56 -3.11 12.57
N LEU A 187 2.25 -2.17 13.47
CA LEU A 187 3.19 -1.64 14.46
C LEU A 187 3.71 -2.72 15.42
N GLN A 188 2.86 -3.66 15.85
CA GLN A 188 3.24 -4.76 16.72
C GLN A 188 4.18 -5.78 16.07
N ARG A 189 4.31 -5.74 14.73
CA ARG A 189 5.12 -6.68 13.94
C ARG A 189 6.44 -6.10 13.44
N LEU A 190 6.71 -4.84 13.77
CA LEU A 190 8.00 -4.19 13.49
C LEU A 190 9.08 -4.74 14.43
#